data_AF-A0A2D6T6L4-F1
#
_entry.id   AF-A0A2D6T6L4-F1
#
_cell.length_a   1.000
_cell.length_b   1.000
_cell.length_c   1.000
_cell.angle_alpha   90.00
_cell.angle_beta   90.00
_cell.angle_gamma   90.00
#
_symmetry.space_group_name_H-M   'P 1'
#
loop_
_entity.id
_entity.type
_entity.pdbx_description
1 polymer ?
#
loop_
_entity_poly.entity_id
_entity_poly.type
_entity_poly.pdbx_seq_one_letter_code
_entity_poly.pdbx_strand_id
1 'polypeptide(L)'
;MTATISLPECGTAFEMNILSEVTGFRQLAGSFFRAIRRNLSLGSIPIVSAMLTFSSATLADDPAFVVLSLGDTDVKQSGRGVEARLEYRSDAKLGAVNPFAGFMATNERALFVYGGVLLDLFFARRWVVTPSFAPGVYGRGGGKELGHWMAFRTQIDLAYRFDDRARLGLSVGHMSNGGVLSSHNPGTESLMLTYALPFGVPVR
;
A
#
# COMPACT_ATOMS: atom_id res chain seq x y z
N MET A 1 -65.85 -3.68 -18.37
CA MET A 1 -64.82 -2.75 -18.86
C MET A 1 -63.60 -2.92 -17.97
N THR A 2 -62.58 -3.61 -18.46
CA THR A 2 -61.36 -3.93 -17.72
C THR A 2 -60.29 -2.93 -18.16
N ALA A 3 -59.75 -2.13 -17.23
CA ALA A 3 -58.68 -1.19 -17.52
C ALA A 3 -57.36 -1.75 -17.01
N THR A 4 -56.48 -2.09 -17.96
CA THR A 4 -55.09 -2.50 -17.74
C THR A 4 -54.25 -1.24 -17.57
N ILE A 5 -53.51 -1.12 -16.46
CA ILE A 5 -52.52 -0.06 -16.25
C ILE A 5 -51.14 -0.63 -16.59
N SER A 6 -50.54 -0.14 -17.67
CA SER A 6 -49.16 -0.45 -18.08
C SER A 6 -48.17 0.43 -17.33
N LEU A 7 -47.18 -0.20 -16.70
CA LEU A 7 -46.01 0.50 -16.12
C LEU A 7 -45.03 0.91 -17.24
N PRO A 8 -44.34 2.06 -17.11
CA PRO A 8 -43.31 2.46 -18.06
C PRO A 8 -42.03 1.63 -17.87
N GLU A 9 -41.48 1.15 -18.98
CA GLU A 9 -40.16 0.52 -19.06
C GLU A 9 -39.07 1.54 -18.69
N CYS A 10 -38.30 1.27 -17.63
CA CYS A 10 -37.07 1.99 -17.34
C CYS A 10 -35.89 1.13 -17.78
N GLY A 11 -35.55 1.23 -19.06
CA GLY A 11 -34.32 0.70 -19.63
C GLY A 11 -33.17 1.69 -19.48
N THR A 12 -32.01 1.14 -19.11
CA THR A 12 -30.66 1.57 -19.51
C THR A 12 -30.20 3.00 -19.14
N ALA A 13 -29.77 3.19 -17.89
CA ALA A 13 -28.90 4.31 -17.51
C ALA A 13 -27.88 3.98 -16.40
N PHE A 14 -27.61 2.69 -16.11
CA PHE A 14 -26.75 2.27 -14.99
C PHE A 14 -25.43 1.59 -15.40
N GLU A 15 -25.10 1.52 -16.70
CA GLU A 15 -23.89 0.81 -17.17
C GLU A 15 -22.72 1.71 -17.61
N MET A 16 -22.82 3.04 -17.49
CA MET A 16 -21.86 3.94 -18.15
C MET A 16 -21.00 4.79 -17.21
N ASN A 17 -20.63 4.27 -16.03
CA ASN A 17 -19.68 4.96 -15.13
C ASN A 17 -18.50 4.11 -14.62
N ILE A 18 -18.42 2.83 -14.98
CA ILE A 18 -17.30 1.95 -14.56
C ILE A 18 -16.11 2.08 -15.54
N LEU A 19 -16.35 2.35 -16.81
CA LEU A 19 -15.30 2.41 -17.84
C LEU A 19 -14.44 3.69 -17.76
N SER A 20 -14.99 4.80 -17.26
CA SER A 20 -14.26 6.07 -17.05
C SER A 20 -13.29 5.96 -15.88
N GLU A 21 -13.70 5.35 -14.77
CA GLU A 21 -12.85 5.09 -13.60
C GLU A 21 -11.69 4.12 -13.90
N VAL A 22 -11.96 3.08 -14.70
CA VAL A 22 -10.94 2.11 -15.17
C VAL A 22 -9.91 2.77 -16.10
N THR A 23 -10.31 3.77 -16.88
CA THR A 23 -9.40 4.49 -17.79
C THR A 23 -8.52 5.50 -17.04
N GLY A 24 -9.06 6.20 -16.04
CA GLY A 24 -8.27 7.07 -15.15
C GLY A 24 -7.21 6.30 -14.36
N PHE A 25 -7.54 5.08 -13.93
CA PHE A 25 -6.62 4.17 -13.24
C PHE A 25 -5.41 3.77 -14.09
N ARG A 26 -5.61 3.49 -15.40
CA ARG A 26 -4.52 3.19 -16.33
C ARG A 26 -3.53 4.34 -16.49
N GLN A 27 -4.02 5.57 -16.43
CA GLN A 27 -3.19 6.76 -16.62
C GLN A 27 -2.40 7.11 -15.36
N LEU A 28 -3.00 6.93 -14.18
CA LEU A 28 -2.35 7.16 -12.88
C LEU A 28 -1.30 6.08 -12.57
N ALA A 29 -1.63 4.81 -12.80
CA ALA A 29 -0.67 3.70 -12.74
C ALA A 29 0.47 3.88 -13.74
N GLY A 30 0.17 4.23 -15.01
CA GLY A 30 1.19 4.45 -16.03
C GLY A 30 2.12 5.66 -15.77
N SER A 31 1.69 6.62 -14.97
CA SER A 31 2.50 7.79 -14.59
C SER A 31 3.38 7.48 -13.37
N PHE A 32 2.84 6.72 -12.41
CA PHE A 32 3.59 6.16 -11.28
C PHE A 32 4.73 5.24 -11.74
N PHE A 33 4.46 4.31 -12.67
CA PHE A 33 5.49 3.42 -13.22
C PHE A 33 6.54 4.14 -14.08
N ARG A 34 6.18 5.24 -14.77
CA ARG A 34 7.14 6.07 -15.51
C ARG A 34 8.05 6.88 -14.61
N ALA A 35 7.56 7.32 -13.44
CA ALA A 35 8.36 8.03 -12.45
C ALA A 35 9.44 7.12 -11.83
N ILE A 36 9.13 5.84 -11.60
CA ILE A 36 10.09 4.83 -11.12
C ILE A 36 11.18 4.54 -12.16
N ARG A 37 10.83 4.49 -13.45
CA ARG A 37 11.78 4.15 -14.53
C ARG A 37 12.85 5.24 -14.77
N ARG A 38 12.61 6.50 -14.41
CA ARG A 38 13.48 7.63 -14.81
C ARG A 38 14.65 7.91 -13.86
N ASN A 39 14.72 7.28 -12.69
CA ASN A 39 15.76 7.52 -11.68
C ASN A 39 16.63 6.29 -11.33
N LEU A 40 16.66 5.27 -12.18
CA LEU A 40 17.53 4.11 -11.99
C LEU A 40 18.84 4.29 -12.77
N SER A 41 19.80 5.00 -12.19
CA SER A 41 21.20 4.92 -12.61
C SER A 41 22.08 4.40 -11.48
N LEU A 42 22.65 3.22 -11.73
CA LEU A 42 23.82 2.60 -11.12
C LEU A 42 23.69 2.16 -9.65
N GLY A 43 23.36 0.88 -9.48
CA GLY A 43 23.71 0.12 -8.28
C GLY A 43 22.55 -0.34 -7.39
N SER A 44 21.47 -0.86 -7.95
CA SER A 44 20.43 -1.51 -7.14
C SER A 44 19.74 -2.64 -7.89
N ILE A 45 19.62 -3.75 -7.18
CA ILE A 45 19.16 -5.06 -7.64
C ILE A 45 17.78 -4.93 -8.30
N PRO A 46 17.53 -5.58 -9.46
CA PRO A 46 16.24 -5.51 -10.13
C PRO A 46 15.16 -6.14 -9.23
N ILE A 47 14.41 -5.30 -8.51
CA ILE A 47 13.19 -5.73 -7.84
C ILE A 47 12.14 -5.93 -8.93
N VAL A 48 12.09 -7.17 -9.40
CA VAL A 48 10.88 -7.86 -9.88
C VAL A 48 10.19 -7.18 -11.07
N SER A 49 10.72 -7.41 -12.27
CA SER A 49 9.89 -7.51 -13.47
C SER A 49 9.15 -8.86 -13.45
N ALA A 50 8.23 -9.06 -12.49
CA ALA A 50 7.17 -10.04 -12.66
C ALA A 50 5.98 -9.28 -13.23
N MET A 51 5.83 -9.32 -14.56
CA MET A 51 4.53 -9.06 -15.19
C MET A 51 3.58 -10.17 -14.72
N LEU A 52 2.99 -9.98 -13.54
CA LEU A 52 1.86 -10.75 -13.10
C LEU A 52 0.67 -10.32 -13.97
N THR A 53 0.23 -11.21 -14.85
CA THR A 53 -0.98 -11.09 -15.64
C THR A 53 -2.20 -11.22 -14.72
N PHE A 54 -2.50 -10.15 -13.99
CA PHE A 54 -3.58 -10.06 -13.02
C PHE A 54 -4.89 -9.60 -13.68
N SER A 55 -5.54 -10.48 -14.44
CA SER A 55 -6.79 -10.16 -15.17
C SER A 55 -8.07 -10.12 -14.30
N SER A 56 -7.95 -10.09 -12.97
CA SER A 56 -9.13 -10.11 -12.07
C SER A 56 -8.97 -9.30 -10.79
N ALA A 57 -8.14 -8.25 -10.81
CA ALA A 57 -8.10 -7.30 -9.70
C ALA A 57 -9.48 -6.66 -9.55
N THR A 58 -10.15 -6.92 -8.43
CA THR A 58 -11.35 -6.18 -8.03
C THR A 58 -11.00 -5.27 -6.85
N LEU A 59 -11.72 -4.16 -6.73
CA LEU A 59 -11.77 -3.40 -5.49
C LEU A 59 -12.89 -4.02 -4.64
N ALA A 60 -12.57 -4.47 -3.42
CA ALA A 60 -13.57 -4.97 -2.49
C ALA A 60 -13.73 -4.01 -1.30
N ASP A 61 -14.95 -3.94 -0.76
CA ASP A 61 -15.23 -3.25 0.50
C ASP A 61 -14.78 -4.11 1.68
N ASP A 62 -13.50 -3.98 1.98
CA ASP A 62 -12.94 -4.44 3.25
C ASP A 62 -13.04 -3.35 4.32
N PRO A 63 -13.10 -3.74 5.60
CA PRO A 63 -13.23 -2.81 6.71
C PRO A 63 -11.92 -2.04 6.95
N ALA A 64 -11.95 -1.12 7.90
CA ALA A 64 -10.71 -0.56 8.43
C ALA A 64 -9.86 -1.67 9.07
N PHE A 65 -8.54 -1.48 9.13
CA PHE A 65 -7.63 -2.42 9.79
C PHE A 65 -6.72 -1.73 10.78
N VAL A 66 -6.41 -2.44 11.86
CA VAL A 66 -5.18 -2.22 12.63
C VAL A 66 -4.16 -3.25 12.18
N VAL A 67 -2.97 -2.80 11.80
CA VAL A 67 -1.93 -3.67 11.24
C VAL A 67 -0.70 -3.62 12.12
N LEU A 68 -0.25 -4.81 12.51
CA LEU A 68 1.03 -5.03 13.18
C LEU A 68 2.02 -5.59 12.18
N SER A 69 3.25 -5.11 12.24
CA SER A 69 4.34 -5.64 11.41
C SER A 69 5.62 -5.79 12.20
N LEU A 70 6.37 -6.86 11.93
CA LEU A 70 7.68 -7.10 12.50
C LEU A 70 8.60 -7.68 11.44
N GLY A 71 9.83 -7.23 11.37
CA GLY A 71 10.77 -7.71 10.38
C GLY A 71 12.16 -7.10 10.49
N ASP A 72 12.93 -7.29 9.42
CA ASP A 72 14.31 -6.83 9.34
C ASP A 72 14.45 -5.68 8.35
N THR A 73 15.38 -4.79 8.65
CA THR A 73 15.88 -3.77 7.72
C THR A 73 17.22 -4.17 7.14
N ASP A 74 17.54 -3.66 5.94
CA ASP A 74 18.84 -3.78 5.29
C ASP A 74 19.30 -5.24 5.12
N VAL A 75 18.39 -6.15 4.74
CA VAL A 75 18.56 -7.62 4.62
C VAL A 75 19.79 -8.06 3.79
N LYS A 76 20.39 -7.17 2.98
CA LYS A 76 21.55 -7.46 2.12
C LYS A 76 22.83 -6.67 2.46
N GLN A 77 22.83 -5.77 3.46
CA GLN A 77 23.98 -4.93 3.80
C GLN A 77 24.44 -5.12 5.26
N SER A 78 25.66 -4.71 5.58
CA SER A 78 26.20 -4.70 6.94
C SER A 78 25.50 -3.62 7.77
N GLY A 79 24.43 -3.98 8.49
CA GLY A 79 23.63 -3.04 9.30
C GLY A 79 22.22 -3.54 9.58
N ARG A 80 22.06 -4.85 9.80
CA ARG A 80 20.74 -5.48 10.00
C ARG A 80 20.07 -4.92 11.26
N GLY A 81 18.96 -4.23 11.07
CA GLY A 81 18.10 -3.73 12.14
C GLY A 81 16.84 -4.58 12.27
N VAL A 82 16.20 -4.49 13.43
CA VAL A 82 14.84 -5.01 13.64
C VAL A 82 13.89 -3.83 13.62
N GLU A 83 12.79 -3.97 12.90
CA GLU A 83 11.78 -2.94 12.74
C GLU A 83 10.40 -3.48 13.13
N ALA A 84 9.66 -2.68 13.89
CA ALA A 84 8.26 -2.92 14.22
C ALA A 84 7.39 -1.78 13.72
N ARG A 85 6.17 -2.09 13.26
CA ARG A 85 5.19 -1.10 12.79
C ARG A 85 3.81 -1.31 13.40
N LEU A 86 3.12 -0.20 13.58
CA LEU A 86 1.70 -0.14 13.86
C LEU A 86 1.03 0.81 12.86
N GLU A 87 0.01 0.34 12.16
CA GLU A 87 -0.73 1.13 11.18
C GLU A 87 -2.23 1.05 11.40
N TYR A 88 -2.92 2.16 11.16
CA TYR A 88 -4.35 2.21 10.93
C TYR A 88 -4.59 2.40 9.43
N ARG A 89 -5.31 1.47 8.81
CA ARG A 89 -5.72 1.52 7.40
C ARG A 89 -7.23 1.78 7.34
N SER A 90 -7.62 2.92 6.78
CA SER A 90 -9.03 3.31 6.74
C SER A 90 -9.79 2.55 5.67
N ASP A 91 -11.08 2.32 5.88
CA ASP A 91 -12.03 1.88 4.85
C ASP A 91 -12.51 3.04 3.96
N ALA A 92 -12.28 4.30 4.36
CA ALA A 92 -12.62 5.47 3.58
C ALA A 92 -12.02 5.42 2.16
N LYS A 93 -12.87 5.68 1.15
CA LYS A 93 -12.47 5.66 -0.26
C LYS A 93 -12.17 7.07 -0.76
N LEU A 94 -10.95 7.28 -1.23
CA LEU A 94 -10.52 8.47 -1.97
C LEU A 94 -10.31 8.07 -3.43
N GLY A 95 -11.41 7.91 -4.16
CA GLY A 95 -11.39 7.23 -5.45
C GLY A 95 -11.01 5.75 -5.26
N ALA A 96 -9.98 5.27 -5.96
CA ALA A 96 -9.52 3.89 -5.86
C ALA A 96 -8.60 3.60 -4.65
N VAL A 97 -8.13 4.63 -3.93
CA VAL A 97 -7.17 4.46 -2.84
C VAL A 97 -7.81 4.70 -1.47
N ASN A 98 -7.22 4.09 -0.45
CA ASN A 98 -7.62 4.23 0.94
C ASN A 98 -6.53 4.99 1.70
N PRO A 99 -6.86 5.99 2.53
CA PRO A 99 -5.89 6.66 3.38
C PRO A 99 -5.47 5.75 4.54
N PHE A 100 -4.24 5.91 4.99
CA PHE A 100 -3.72 5.20 6.16
C PHE A 100 -2.68 6.05 6.89
N ALA A 101 -2.45 5.72 8.15
CA ALA A 101 -1.41 6.36 8.96
C ALA A 101 -0.79 5.34 9.90
N GLY A 102 0.44 5.61 10.32
CA GLY A 102 1.13 4.71 11.23
C GLY A 102 2.45 5.25 11.71
N PHE A 103 3.14 4.41 12.47
CA PHE A 103 4.51 4.65 12.85
C PHE A 103 5.30 3.35 12.84
N MET A 104 6.62 3.51 12.72
CA MET A 104 7.58 2.44 12.83
C MET A 104 8.69 2.84 13.79
N ALA A 105 9.22 1.85 14.50
CA ALA A 105 10.38 2.00 15.36
C ALA A 105 11.40 0.91 15.06
N THR A 106 12.69 1.23 15.21
CA THR A 106 13.77 0.25 15.10
C THR A 106 14.42 -0.05 16.44
N ASN A 107 15.11 -1.18 16.54
CA ASN A 107 15.97 -1.52 17.69
C ASN A 107 17.09 -0.50 17.95
N GLU A 108 17.43 0.32 16.95
CA GLU A 108 18.39 1.42 17.05
C GLU A 108 17.72 2.75 17.45
N ARG A 109 16.49 2.71 17.96
CA ARG A 109 15.71 3.88 18.44
C ARG A 109 15.37 4.90 17.37
N ALA A 110 15.42 4.53 16.09
CA ALA A 110 14.85 5.38 15.04
C ALA A 110 13.32 5.32 15.11
N LEU A 111 12.66 6.45 14.85
CA LEU A 111 11.20 6.56 14.80
C LEU A 111 10.79 7.22 13.48
N PHE A 112 9.74 6.70 12.85
CA PHE A 112 9.15 7.34 11.68
C PHE A 112 7.64 7.32 11.79
N VAL A 113 7.04 8.51 11.73
CA VAL A 113 5.58 8.70 11.76
C VAL A 113 5.14 9.16 10.38
N TYR A 114 4.12 8.53 9.82
CA TYR A 114 3.75 8.71 8.42
C TYR A 114 2.25 8.61 8.19
N GLY A 115 1.82 9.23 7.09
CA GLY A 115 0.45 9.17 6.58
C GLY A 115 0.47 9.13 5.07
N GLY A 116 -0.39 8.33 4.47
CA GLY A 116 -0.32 8.06 3.04
C GLY A 116 -1.57 7.41 2.47
N VAL A 117 -1.40 6.81 1.30
CA VAL A 117 -2.45 6.11 0.58
C VAL A 117 -2.01 4.69 0.21
N LEU A 118 -2.98 3.79 0.16
CA LEU A 118 -2.82 2.40 -0.26
C LEU A 118 -3.92 2.01 -1.24
N LEU A 119 -3.70 0.92 -1.96
CA LEU A 119 -4.66 0.35 -2.90
C LEU A 119 -4.71 -1.16 -2.67
N ASP A 120 -5.89 -1.70 -2.36
CA ASP A 120 -6.06 -3.14 -2.22
C ASP A 120 -6.49 -3.77 -3.55
N LEU A 121 -5.68 -4.70 -4.05
CA LEU A 121 -5.94 -5.46 -5.27
C LEU A 121 -6.22 -6.92 -4.91
N PHE A 122 -7.46 -7.36 -5.12
CA PHE A 122 -7.89 -8.72 -4.75
C PHE A 122 -7.75 -9.70 -5.92
N PHE A 123 -7.17 -10.87 -5.66
CA PHE A 123 -6.94 -11.93 -6.64
C PHE A 123 -7.27 -13.30 -6.05
N ALA A 124 -7.64 -14.26 -6.92
CA ALA A 124 -7.86 -15.66 -6.54
C ALA A 124 -8.69 -15.83 -5.24
N ARG A 125 -9.71 -14.97 -5.08
CA ARG A 125 -10.65 -14.84 -3.94
C ARG A 125 -10.05 -14.43 -2.59
N ARG A 126 -8.83 -14.87 -2.26
CA ARG A 126 -8.23 -14.72 -0.93
C ARG A 126 -6.89 -14.01 -0.92
N TRP A 127 -6.27 -13.75 -2.06
CA TRP A 127 -5.00 -13.04 -2.11
C TRP A 127 -5.24 -11.55 -2.29
N VAL A 128 -4.48 -10.74 -1.55
CA VAL A 128 -4.53 -9.27 -1.63
C VAL A 128 -3.12 -8.77 -1.84
N VAL A 129 -2.93 -7.95 -2.88
CA VAL A 129 -1.70 -7.17 -3.06
C VAL A 129 -2.00 -5.72 -2.73
N THR A 130 -1.22 -5.14 -1.82
CA THR A 130 -1.42 -3.77 -1.35
C THR A 130 -0.17 -2.92 -1.60
N PRO A 131 -0.04 -2.25 -2.77
CA PRO A 131 0.90 -1.16 -2.91
C PRO A 131 0.49 0.03 -2.03
N SER A 132 1.48 0.71 -1.44
CA SER A 132 1.26 1.91 -0.61
C SER A 132 2.41 2.92 -0.76
N PHE A 133 2.07 4.19 -0.52
CA PHE A 133 3.01 5.30 -0.50
C PHE A 133 2.68 6.22 0.68
N ALA A 134 3.69 6.62 1.45
CA ALA A 134 3.52 7.53 2.58
C ALA A 134 4.72 8.48 2.76
N PRO A 135 4.52 9.81 2.71
CA PRO A 135 5.44 10.75 3.34
C PRO A 135 5.36 10.65 4.87
N GLY A 136 6.43 11.07 5.53
CA GLY A 136 6.46 11.13 6.98
C GLY A 136 7.64 11.89 7.55
N VAL A 137 7.67 11.94 8.88
CA VAL A 137 8.72 12.59 9.67
C VAL A 137 9.56 11.52 10.36
N TYR A 138 10.87 11.60 10.15
CA TYR A 138 11.88 10.69 10.66
C TYR A 138 12.64 11.33 11.83
N GLY A 139 12.48 10.74 13.02
CA GLY A 139 13.28 11.01 14.19
C GLY A 139 14.52 10.12 14.20
N ARG A 140 15.69 10.76 14.20
CA ARG A 140 16.98 10.05 14.22
C ARG A 140 17.15 9.28 15.53
N GLY A 141 17.61 8.04 15.41
CA GLY A 141 18.10 7.21 16.51
C GLY A 141 19.62 7.00 16.40
N GLY A 142 20.12 5.90 16.97
CA GLY A 142 21.49 5.42 16.77
C GLY A 142 21.68 4.61 15.47
N GLY A 143 20.68 4.61 14.60
CA GLY A 143 20.65 3.84 13.36
C GLY A 143 20.88 4.64 12.09
N LYS A 144 20.45 4.09 10.95
CA LYS A 144 20.74 4.61 9.61
C LYS A 144 20.30 6.07 9.39
N GLU A 145 21.24 6.90 8.93
CA GLU A 145 20.99 8.32 8.72
C GLU A 145 20.37 8.61 7.35
N LEU A 146 19.10 9.00 7.34
CA LEU A 146 18.40 9.37 6.10
C LEU A 146 18.69 10.81 5.63
N GLY A 147 19.59 11.54 6.29
CA GLY A 147 20.06 12.87 5.87
C GLY A 147 19.05 14.02 5.96
N HIS A 148 17.77 13.76 6.25
CA HIS A 148 16.72 14.77 6.41
C HIS A 148 15.63 14.30 7.39
N TRP A 149 14.89 15.23 8.00
CA TRP A 149 13.78 14.90 8.92
C TRP A 149 12.53 14.39 8.19
N MET A 150 12.49 14.51 6.87
CA MET A 150 11.39 14.03 6.02
C MET A 150 11.86 12.85 5.18
N ALA A 151 11.02 11.82 5.09
CA ALA A 151 11.26 10.65 4.27
C ALA A 151 9.96 10.16 3.61
N PHE A 152 10.11 9.35 2.57
CA PHE A 152 9.03 8.72 1.84
C PHE A 152 9.18 7.20 1.92
N ARG A 153 8.07 6.51 2.18
CA ARG A 153 7.98 5.05 2.21
C ARG A 153 7.13 4.57 1.03
N THR A 154 7.70 3.69 0.22
CA THR A 154 6.98 2.92 -0.79
C THR A 154 7.00 1.46 -0.38
N GLN A 155 5.86 0.78 -0.41
CA GLN A 155 5.76 -0.62 0.00
C GLN A 155 4.77 -1.39 -0.86
N ILE A 156 5.02 -2.69 -0.99
CA ILE A 156 4.05 -3.66 -1.50
C ILE A 156 3.87 -4.77 -0.47
N ASP A 157 2.61 -5.04 -0.12
CA ASP A 157 2.22 -6.18 0.69
C ASP A 157 1.63 -7.27 -0.21
N LEU A 158 1.94 -8.53 0.08
CA LEU A 158 1.20 -9.70 -0.41
C LEU A 158 0.64 -10.44 0.79
N ALA A 159 -0.68 -10.53 0.87
CA ALA A 159 -1.37 -11.12 2.01
C ALA A 159 -2.43 -12.15 1.59
N TYR A 160 -2.63 -13.13 2.46
CA TYR A 160 -3.76 -14.03 2.43
C TYR A 160 -4.86 -13.51 3.38
N ARG A 161 -6.10 -13.44 2.88
CA ARG A 161 -7.30 -12.98 3.58
C ARG A 161 -8.13 -14.16 4.08
N PHE A 162 -8.30 -14.22 5.39
CA PHE A 162 -9.12 -15.22 6.08
C PHE A 162 -10.62 -14.87 5.98
N ASP A 163 -11.48 -15.77 6.44
CA ASP A 163 -12.94 -15.61 6.37
C ASP A 163 -13.46 -14.48 7.27
N ASP A 164 -12.77 -14.22 8.38
CA ASP A 164 -13.03 -13.08 9.27
C ASP A 164 -12.50 -11.73 8.71
N ARG A 165 -11.95 -11.75 7.49
CA ARG A 165 -11.27 -10.66 6.78
C ARG A 165 -9.91 -10.27 7.35
N ALA A 166 -9.43 -10.91 8.42
CA ALA A 166 -8.05 -10.72 8.86
C ALA A 166 -7.09 -11.10 7.73
N ARG A 167 -5.90 -10.52 7.73
CA ARG A 167 -4.90 -10.78 6.69
C ARG A 167 -3.54 -11.10 7.30
N LEU A 168 -2.90 -12.16 6.81
CA LEU A 168 -1.50 -12.49 7.13
C LEU A 168 -0.68 -12.37 5.85
N GLY A 169 0.42 -11.61 5.88
CA GLY A 169 1.18 -11.32 4.67
C GLY A 169 2.65 -11.03 4.90
N LEU A 170 3.33 -10.83 3.78
CA LEU A 170 4.70 -10.35 3.73
C LEU A 170 4.73 -9.00 3.02
N SER A 171 5.61 -8.13 3.48
CA SER A 171 5.79 -6.79 2.91
C SER A 171 7.24 -6.52 2.58
N VAL A 172 7.44 -5.93 1.41
CA VAL A 172 8.73 -5.34 1.03
C VAL A 172 8.56 -3.84 0.90
N GLY A 173 9.40 -3.09 1.61
CA GLY A 173 9.35 -1.63 1.65
C GLY A 173 10.71 -1.02 1.33
N HIS A 174 10.69 0.18 0.77
CA HIS A 174 11.86 1.02 0.63
C HIS A 174 11.54 2.42 1.17
N MET A 175 12.41 2.93 2.04
CA MET A 175 12.31 4.25 2.61
C MET A 175 13.52 5.10 2.18
N SER A 176 13.25 6.33 1.74
CA SER A 176 14.30 7.25 1.27
C SER A 176 13.91 8.72 1.45
N ASN A 177 14.88 9.63 1.38
CA ASN A 177 14.62 11.08 1.29
C ASN A 177 14.38 11.56 -0.16
N GLY A 178 14.34 10.62 -1.12
CA GLY A 178 14.16 10.89 -2.55
C GLY A 178 15.38 11.48 -3.29
N GLY A 179 16.53 11.67 -2.65
CA GLY A 179 17.74 12.26 -3.26
C GLY A 179 17.62 13.74 -3.67
N VAL A 180 16.41 14.30 -3.65
CA VAL A 180 16.09 15.71 -3.93
C VAL A 180 16.33 16.60 -2.71
N LEU A 181 16.23 16.02 -1.50
CA LEU A 181 16.34 16.76 -0.23
C LEU A 181 17.77 16.74 0.37
N SER A 182 18.63 15.80 -0.05
CA SER A 182 20.04 15.71 0.37
C SER A 182 20.83 14.79 -0.56
N SER A 183 22.13 15.06 -0.72
CA SER A 183 23.06 14.24 -1.50
C SER A 183 23.49 12.94 -0.79
N HIS A 184 23.18 12.78 0.50
CA HIS A 184 23.40 11.54 1.24
C HIS A 184 22.06 10.83 1.48
N ASN A 185 21.84 9.71 0.80
CA ASN A 185 20.63 8.91 0.91
C ASN A 185 20.96 7.44 0.68
N PRO A 186 21.40 6.71 1.71
CA PRO A 186 21.72 5.31 1.54
C PRO A 186 20.47 4.45 1.27
N GLY A 187 19.26 4.97 1.55
CA GLY A 187 17.99 4.23 1.49
C GLY A 187 17.93 3.08 2.49
N THR A 188 16.75 2.66 2.92
CA THR A 188 16.57 1.46 3.74
C THR A 188 15.49 0.57 3.15
N GLU A 189 15.83 -0.69 2.89
CA GLU A 189 14.86 -1.72 2.54
C GLU A 189 14.38 -2.47 3.78
N SER A 190 13.09 -2.77 3.87
CA SER A 190 12.52 -3.62 4.92
C SER A 190 11.85 -4.86 4.32
N LEU A 191 11.97 -6.00 5.01
CA LEU A 191 11.18 -7.20 4.78
C LEU A 191 10.42 -7.52 6.06
N MET A 192 9.09 -7.53 5.99
CA MET A 192 8.22 -7.61 7.18
C MET A 192 7.22 -8.75 7.08
N LEU A 193 6.95 -9.39 8.20
CA LEU A 193 5.71 -10.14 8.42
C LEU A 193 4.63 -9.16 8.86
N THR A 194 3.44 -9.26 8.28
CA THR A 194 2.32 -8.36 8.56
C THR A 194 1.07 -9.12 8.95
N TYR A 195 0.37 -8.60 9.97
CA TYR A 195 -0.92 -9.12 10.40
C TYR A 195 -1.90 -7.97 10.53
N ALA A 196 -2.96 -7.99 9.72
CA ALA A 196 -4.01 -6.99 9.66
C ALA A 196 -5.28 -7.52 10.31
N LEU A 197 -5.72 -6.86 11.37
CA LEU A 197 -6.92 -7.16 12.12
C LEU A 197 -8.06 -6.23 11.69
N PRO A 198 -9.24 -6.76 11.32
CA PRO A 198 -10.38 -5.92 10.98
C PRO A 198 -10.78 -5.09 12.20
N PHE A 199 -11.01 -3.80 11.99
CA PHE A 199 -11.33 -2.83 13.02
C PHE A 199 -12.70 -2.21 12.77
N GLY A 200 -13.44 -1.92 13.84
CA GLY A 200 -14.77 -1.31 13.74
C GLY A 200 -15.89 -2.24 13.25
N VAL A 201 -15.60 -3.52 13.03
CA VAL A 201 -16.60 -4.53 12.65
C VAL A 201 -16.87 -5.43 13.86
N PRO A 202 -18.13 -5.64 14.27
CA PRO A 202 -18.47 -6.69 15.22
C PRO A 202 -18.09 -8.06 14.65
N VAL A 203 -17.28 -8.83 15.37
CA VAL A 203 -17.03 -10.25 15.06
C VAL A 203 -18.37 -10.98 15.24
N ARG A 204 -18.87 -11.64 14.18
CA ARG A 204 -20.08 -12.48 14.23
C ARG A 204 -19.72 -13.94 14.38
#